data_AF-A0A7W1A0Q6-F1
#
_entry.id   AF-A0A7W1A0Q6-F1
#
_cell.length_a   1.000
_cell.length_b   1.000
_cell.length_c   1.000
_cell.angle_alpha   90.00
_cell.angle_beta   90.00
_cell.angle_gamma   90.00
#
_symmetry.space_group_name_H-M   'P 1'
#
loop_
_entity.id
_entity.type
_entity.pdbx_description
1 polymer ?
#
loop_
_entity_poly.entity_id
_entity_poly.type
_entity_poly.pdbx_seq_one_letter_code
_entity_poly.pdbx_strand_id
1 'polypeptide(L)'
;MGRKLSPANDEIDPALLRELVSQGDQRLLGDDEVARVRAATVEAMRAAGIRPALIYAYERTGLIVTRENRKLMSAADLDEWEDAIAEYDEQNGGRGSL
;
A
#
# COMPACT_ATOMS: atom_id res chain seq x y z
N MET A 1 8.14 37.47 1.22
CA MET A 1 6.67 37.39 1.05
C MET A 1 6.28 35.93 0.95
N GLY A 2 5.43 35.44 1.86
CA GLY A 2 5.16 34.01 2.04
C GLY A 2 4.31 33.42 0.92
N ARG A 3 4.75 32.30 0.34
CA ARG A 3 3.87 31.43 -0.44
C ARG A 3 3.09 30.55 0.53
N LYS A 4 1.87 30.98 0.84
CA LYS A 4 0.86 30.11 1.42
C LYS A 4 0.48 29.06 0.37
N LEU A 5 0.86 27.81 0.61
CA LEU A 5 0.08 26.63 0.17
C LEU A 5 -0.93 26.40 1.31
N SER A 6 -2.24 26.26 1.17
CA SER A 6 -3.20 25.80 0.15
C SER A 6 -4.58 26.43 0.53
N PRO A 7 -5.70 26.36 -0.24
CA PRO A 7 -6.41 25.10 -0.53
C PRO A 7 -7.11 25.00 -1.91
N ALA A 8 -7.53 23.78 -2.27
CA ALA A 8 -8.49 23.39 -3.31
C ALA A 8 -8.02 23.42 -4.79
N ASN A 9 -7.68 22.23 -5.29
CA ASN A 9 -7.97 21.57 -6.58
C ASN A 9 -8.44 22.33 -7.86
N ASP A 10 -8.34 23.64 -7.98
CA ASP A 10 -8.71 24.33 -9.22
C ASP A 10 -7.47 24.52 -10.13
N GLU A 11 -7.52 23.79 -11.25
CA GLU A 11 -6.64 23.82 -12.43
C GLU A 11 -5.13 23.80 -12.15
N ILE A 12 -4.58 22.59 -12.04
CA ILE A 12 -3.15 22.42 -12.31
C ILE A 12 -2.91 22.84 -13.76
N ASP A 13 -2.10 23.88 -13.97
CA ASP A 13 -1.71 24.38 -15.29
C ASP A 13 -1.29 23.19 -16.19
N PRO A 14 -1.91 22.99 -17.37
CA PRO A 14 -1.57 21.89 -18.27
C PRO A 14 -0.10 21.88 -18.68
N ALA A 15 0.57 23.04 -18.72
CA ALA A 15 2.00 23.14 -18.95
C ALA A 15 2.80 22.63 -17.74
N LEU A 16 2.35 22.93 -16.52
CA LEU A 16 2.92 22.39 -15.29
C LEU A 16 2.66 20.88 -15.16
N LEU A 17 1.49 20.37 -15.55
CA LEU A 17 1.22 18.94 -15.64
C LEU A 17 2.13 18.27 -16.66
N ARG A 18 2.30 18.86 -17.86
CA ARG A 18 3.22 18.32 -18.87
C ARG A 18 4.68 18.39 -18.43
N GLU A 19 5.08 19.42 -17.69
CA GLU A 19 6.43 19.54 -17.14
C GLU A 19 6.65 18.57 -15.98
N LEU A 20 5.67 18.42 -15.08
CA LEU A 20 5.67 17.43 -14.00
C LEU A 20 5.59 15.99 -14.53
N VAL A 21 4.96 15.75 -15.68
CA VAL A 21 4.89 14.44 -16.36
C VAL A 21 6.14 14.21 -17.22
N SER A 22 6.73 15.25 -17.80
CA SER A 22 8.00 15.21 -18.56
C SER A 22 9.21 15.00 -17.63
N GLN A 23 9.22 15.67 -16.48
CA GLN A 23 10.10 15.35 -15.35
C GLN A 23 9.62 14.10 -14.58
N GLY A 24 8.36 13.72 -14.79
CA GLY A 24 7.62 12.62 -14.19
C GLY A 24 7.77 11.30 -14.91
N ASP A 25 8.75 11.16 -15.80
CA ASP A 25 9.39 9.87 -16.09
C ASP A 25 10.25 9.40 -14.90
N GLN A 26 9.81 9.76 -13.69
CA GLN A 26 10.15 9.19 -12.43
C GLN A 26 9.43 7.84 -12.38
N ARG A 27 10.00 6.82 -13.06
CA ARG A 27 9.92 5.46 -12.51
C ARG A 27 10.62 5.53 -11.15
N LEU A 28 9.87 5.95 -10.12
CA LEU A 28 10.36 6.22 -8.77
C LEU A 28 11.10 5.00 -8.20
N LEU A 29 10.76 3.81 -8.68
CA LEU A 29 11.48 2.55 -8.51
C LEU A 29 11.28 1.70 -9.78
N GLY A 30 12.32 1.06 -10.30
CA GLY A 30 12.19 -0.03 -11.27
C GLY A 30 11.61 -1.30 -10.65
N ASP A 31 11.23 -2.29 -11.46
CA ASP A 31 10.60 -3.53 -10.97
C ASP A 31 11.45 -4.23 -9.90
N ASP A 32 12.76 -4.29 -10.11
CA ASP A 32 13.72 -4.85 -9.15
C ASP A 32 13.77 -4.04 -7.84
N GLU A 33 13.60 -2.72 -7.93
CA GLU A 33 13.58 -1.84 -6.77
C GLU A 33 12.27 -1.96 -5.98
N VAL A 34 11.14 -2.07 -6.68
CA VAL A 34 9.83 -2.36 -6.07
C VAL A 34 9.88 -3.70 -5.33
N ALA A 35 10.47 -4.73 -5.94
CA ALA A 35 10.64 -6.03 -5.29
C ALA A 35 11.50 -5.92 -4.01
N ARG A 36 12.62 -5.19 -4.08
CA ARG A 36 13.47 -4.94 -2.90
C ARG A 36 12.73 -4.19 -1.79
N VAL A 37 11.96 -3.16 -2.12
CA VAL A 37 11.18 -2.39 -1.14
C VAL A 37 10.07 -3.23 -0.52
N ARG A 38 9.37 -4.06 -1.30
CA ARG A 38 8.36 -4.99 -0.78
C ARG A 38 9.00 -5.97 0.22
N ALA A 39 10.12 -6.59 -0.14
CA ALA A 39 10.83 -7.50 0.75
C ALA A 39 11.28 -6.81 2.05
N ALA A 40 11.89 -5.61 1.95
CA ALA A 40 12.29 -4.83 3.12
C ALA A 40 11.10 -4.44 4.01
N THR A 41 9.94 -4.16 3.40
CA THR A 41 8.71 -3.83 4.13
C THR A 41 8.19 -5.04 4.92
N VAL A 42 8.19 -6.23 4.32
CA VAL A 42 7.82 -7.48 5.00
C VAL A 42 8.73 -7.75 6.19
N GLU A 43 10.05 -7.62 6.02
CA GLU A 43 11.00 -7.80 7.12
C GLU A 43 10.79 -6.78 8.24
N ALA A 44 10.51 -5.52 7.91
CA ALA A 44 10.17 -4.50 8.90
C ALA A 44 8.87 -4.84 9.66
N MET A 45 7.83 -5.34 8.97
CA MET A 45 6.59 -5.78 9.62
C MET A 45 6.82 -6.96 10.56
N ARG A 46 7.64 -7.94 10.15
CA ARG A 46 8.03 -9.09 10.99
C ARG A 46 8.77 -8.61 12.24
N ALA A 47 9.77 -7.74 12.07
CA ALA A 47 10.55 -7.18 13.17
C ALA A 47 9.69 -6.35 14.15
N ALA A 48 8.65 -5.69 13.65
CA ALA A 48 7.69 -4.93 14.45
C ALA A 48 6.65 -5.82 15.16
N GLY A 49 6.65 -7.14 14.96
CA GLY A 49 5.69 -8.05 15.57
C GLY A 49 4.27 -7.91 15.01
N ILE A 50 4.13 -7.40 13.78
CA ILE A 50 2.83 -7.35 13.09
C ILE A 50 2.30 -8.78 12.90
N ARG A 51 0.99 -8.96 13.06
CA ARG A 51 0.34 -10.28 12.95
C ARG A 51 0.65 -10.91 11.58
N PRO A 52 1.04 -12.20 11.51
CA PRO A 52 1.37 -12.87 10.24
C PRO A 52 0.28 -12.79 9.16
N ALA A 53 -1.00 -12.88 9.54
CA ALA A 53 -2.12 -12.76 8.60
C ALA A 53 -2.17 -11.39 7.90
N LEU A 54 -1.79 -10.32 8.61
CA LEU A 54 -1.73 -8.96 8.04
C LEU A 54 -0.54 -8.78 7.10
N ILE A 55 0.59 -9.46 7.40
CA ILE A 55 1.75 -9.50 6.52
C ILE A 55 1.40 -10.23 5.23
N TYR A 56 0.71 -11.38 5.33
CA TYR A 56 0.24 -12.14 4.19
C TYR A 56 -0.73 -11.33 3.31
N ALA A 57 -1.67 -10.62 3.92
CA ALA A 57 -2.59 -9.75 3.19
C ALA A 57 -1.84 -8.64 2.41
N TYR A 58 -0.80 -8.05 3.01
CA TYR A 58 0.08 -7.10 2.30
C TYR A 58 0.84 -7.76 1.14
N GLU A 59 1.42 -8.94 1.34
CA GLU A 59 2.16 -9.66 0.30
C GLU A 59 1.27 -10.00 -0.91
N ARG A 60 0.00 -10.36 -0.65
CA ARG A 60 -0.99 -10.67 -1.68
C ARG A 60 -1.52 -9.46 -2.43
N THR A 61 -1.92 -8.41 -1.70
CA THR A 61 -2.68 -7.29 -2.27
C THR A 61 -1.83 -6.04 -2.52
N GLY A 62 -0.67 -5.95 -1.86
CA GLY A 62 0.14 -4.72 -1.81
C GLY A 62 -0.43 -3.62 -0.93
N LEU A 63 -1.54 -3.87 -0.22
CA LEU A 63 -2.25 -2.86 0.57
C LEU A 63 -1.76 -2.83 2.02
N ILE A 64 -1.50 -1.63 2.53
CA ILE A 64 -1.27 -1.37 3.96
C ILE A 64 -2.53 -0.74 4.53
N VAL A 65 -3.36 -1.55 5.19
CA VAL A 65 -4.61 -1.10 5.79
C VAL A 65 -4.38 -0.72 7.26
N THR A 66 -4.77 0.50 7.61
CA THR A 66 -4.76 1.03 8.98
C THR A 66 -6.16 1.51 9.34
N ARG A 67 -6.42 1.71 10.64
CA ARG A 67 -7.69 2.27 11.09
C ARG A 67 -7.96 3.66 10.49
N GLU A 68 -6.90 4.42 10.27
CA GLU A 68 -6.95 5.80 9.79
C GLU A 68 -7.23 5.88 8.28
N ASN A 69 -6.74 4.93 7.48
CA ASN A 69 -6.89 4.95 6.02
C ASN A 69 -8.01 4.04 5.49
N ARG A 70 -8.50 3.05 6.26
CA ARG A 70 -9.53 2.09 5.81
C ARG A 70 -10.75 2.77 5.20
N LYS A 71 -11.18 3.90 5.77
CA LYS A 71 -12.32 4.70 5.29
C LYS A 71 -12.12 5.37 3.92
N LEU A 72 -10.89 5.42 3.42
CA LEU A 72 -10.53 6.01 2.13
C LEU A 72 -10.42 4.96 1.02
N MET A 73 -10.50 3.67 1.36
CA MET A 73 -10.33 2.57 0.43
C MET A 73 -11.67 2.19 -0.20
N SER A 74 -11.60 1.62 -1.41
CA SER A 74 -12.81 1.07 -2.04
C SER A 74 -13.28 -0.18 -1.28
N ALA A 75 -14.56 -0.52 -1.40
CA ALA A 75 -15.08 -1.76 -0.83
C ALA A 75 -14.36 -2.97 -1.41
N ALA A 76 -14.08 -2.97 -2.73
CA ALA A 76 -13.40 -4.07 -3.40
C ALA A 76 -11.97 -4.30 -2.89
N ASP A 77 -11.19 -3.23 -2.67
CA ASP A 77 -9.82 -3.36 -2.11
C ASP A 77 -9.85 -3.90 -0.67
N LEU A 78 -10.85 -3.49 0.12
CA LEU A 78 -11.02 -3.99 1.47
C LEU A 78 -11.46 -5.45 1.48
N ASP A 79 -12.39 -5.84 0.61
CA ASP A 79 -12.86 -7.22 0.49
C ASP A 79 -11.69 -8.13 0.08
N GLU A 80 -10.88 -7.74 -0.91
CA GLU A 80 -9.69 -8.52 -1.31
C GLU A 80 -8.66 -8.67 -0.17
N TRP A 81 -8.48 -7.61 0.63
CA TRP A 81 -7.59 -7.65 1.78
C TRP A 81 -8.11 -8.54 2.91
N GLU A 82 -9.41 -8.50 3.21
CA GLU A 82 -10.05 -9.39 4.21
C GLU A 82 -10.04 -10.85 3.73
N ASP A 83 -10.28 -11.11 2.44
CA ASP A 83 -10.21 -12.45 1.84
C ASP A 83 -8.81 -13.05 2.00
N ALA A 84 -7.75 -12.25 1.80
CA ALA A 84 -6.38 -12.70 2.02
C ALA A 84 -6.11 -13.08 3.50
N ILE A 85 -6.70 -12.37 4.46
CA ILE A 85 -6.59 -12.70 5.88
C ILE A 85 -7.30 -14.02 6.17
N ALA A 86 -8.53 -14.18 5.68
CA ALA A 86 -9.31 -15.41 5.85
C ALA A 86 -8.57 -16.62 5.26
N GLU A 87 -7.99 -16.47 4.06
CA GLU A 87 -7.17 -17.50 3.43
C GLU A 87 -5.96 -17.90 4.31
N TYR A 88 -5.27 -16.93 4.92
CA TYR A 88 -4.17 -17.23 5.84
C TYR A 88 -4.66 -17.99 7.07
N ASP A 89 -5.76 -17.56 7.68
CA ASP A 89 -6.30 -18.18 8.88
C ASP A 89 -6.81 -19.60 8.60
N GLU A 90 -7.38 -19.88 7.43
CA GLU A 90 -7.76 -21.23 7.01
C GLU A 90 -6.54 -22.16 6.88
N GLN A 91 -5.48 -21.68 6.21
CA GLN A 91 -4.26 -22.47 6.00
C GLN A 91 -3.50 -22.78 7.30
N ASN A 92 -3.61 -21.92 8.31
CA ASN A 92 -2.84 -22.01 9.56
C ASN A 92 -3.68 -22.48 10.76
N GLY A 93 -4.98 -22.22 10.78
CA GLY A 93 -5.94 -22.73 11.76
C GLY A 93 -6.27 -24.20 11.58
N GLY A 94 -6.19 -24.72 10.35
CA GLY A 94 -6.32 -26.16 10.06
C GLY A 94 -5.13 -27.03 10.53
N ARG A 95 -4.00 -26.43 10.93
CA ARG A 95 -2.79 -27.16 11.38
C ARG A 95 -2.65 -27.25 12.91
N GLY A 96 -3.62 -26.73 13.67
CA GLY A 96 -3.61 -26.71 15.14
C GLY A 96 -4.55 -27.71 15.83
N SER A 97 -5.27 -28.55 15.07
CA SER A 97 -6.22 -29.54 15.61
C SER A 97 -5.89 -30.95 15.12
N LEU A 98 -4.82 -31.56 15.65
CA LEU A 98 -4.59 -33.00 15.67
C LEU A 98 -3.85 -33.39 16.95
#